data_AF-A0A8J6EBU6-F1
#
_entry.id   AF-A0A8J6EBU6-F1
#
_cell.length_a   1.000
_cell.length_b   1.000
_cell.length_c   1.000
_cell.angle_alpha   90.00
_cell.angle_beta   90.00
_cell.angle_gamma   90.00
#
_symmetry.space_group_name_H-M   'P 1'
#
loop_
_entity.id
_entity.type
_entity.pdbx_description
1 polymer ?
#
loop_
_entity_poly.entity_id
_entity_poly.type
_entity_poly.pdbx_seq_one_letter_code
_entity_poly.pdbx_strand_id
1 'polypeptide(L)'
;RSPTIRDMVIRCLTQMVNMQAGNIRSGWKNIFAVFYQSASDTNGNLVELTFQTVNHIVTNVFQHHFPAAIDSFQDAVKCLSEFACNSAFPDTSMEAIRLIRYCAKYVSDKPQALREYTSDDMNVAPADRVWVRGWFPILFELSCIINRCKLDVRTRGLTVMFEIMKSYGHTFENQWWHDLFRIVFRIFDNMKLPEQQIEKSEWMTTTCNHALYAICDVFTQFYEALNGVLLSDIFTQLHWCVKQDNEQLARSGTNCLENLVILNGEKFSPEVWDQTCSCMLDIFRTTIPSVLLTWRPSGIEDDASEKRYVSAAV
;
A
#
# COMPACT_ATOMS: atom_id res chain seq x y z
N ARG A 1 7.22 27.37 21.67
CA ARG A 1 7.57 26.40 22.75
C ARG A 1 9.10 26.27 22.78
N SER A 2 9.75 26.19 23.95
CA SER A 2 11.23 26.25 24.04
C SER A 2 11.89 24.94 23.54
N PRO A 3 12.84 25.00 22.57
CA PRO A 3 13.57 23.83 22.08
C PRO A 3 14.33 23.07 23.18
N THR A 4 14.86 23.79 24.18
CA THR A 4 15.61 23.21 25.30
C THR A 4 14.75 22.36 26.21
N ILE A 5 13.50 22.77 26.47
CA ILE A 5 12.56 22.00 27.29
C ILE A 5 12.20 20.70 26.57
N ARG A 6 12.02 20.75 25.25
CA ARG A 6 11.69 19.57 24.45
C ARG A 6 12.84 18.55 24.44
N ASP A 7 14.08 19.00 24.24
CA ASP A 7 15.26 18.13 24.33
C ASP A 7 15.37 17.48 25.72
N MET A 8 15.16 18.25 26.79
CA MET A 8 15.15 17.71 28.15
C MET A 8 14.07 16.63 28.35
N VAL A 9 12.83 16.88 27.90
CA VAL A 9 11.75 15.90 27.99
C VAL A 9 12.09 14.61 27.25
N ILE A 10 12.61 14.70 26.03
CA ILE A 10 12.98 13.53 25.23
C ILE A 10 14.09 12.74 25.92
N ARG A 11 15.13 13.40 26.43
CA ARG A 11 16.20 12.73 27.19
C ARG A 11 15.65 12.01 28.42
N CYS A 12 14.74 12.62 29.17
CA CYS A 12 14.10 11.96 30.31
C CYS A 12 13.31 10.71 29.89
N LEU A 13 12.54 10.79 28.79
CA LEU A 13 11.79 9.65 28.28
C LEU A 13 12.71 8.54 27.77
N THR A 14 13.77 8.88 27.04
CA THR A 14 14.80 7.92 26.59
C THR A 14 15.44 7.19 27.77
N GLN A 15 15.82 7.92 28.82
CA GLN A 15 16.37 7.32 30.04
C GLN A 15 15.36 6.41 30.74
N MET A 16 14.10 6.83 30.84
CA MET A 16 13.03 6.03 31.44
C MET A 16 12.80 4.73 30.68
N VAL A 17 12.75 4.77 29.35
CA VAL A 17 12.62 3.57 28.50
C VAL A 17 13.80 2.64 28.72
N ASN A 18 15.03 3.16 28.64
CA ASN A 18 16.24 2.32 28.77
C ASN A 18 16.36 1.65 30.15
N MET A 19 15.88 2.29 31.22
CA MET A 19 15.98 1.74 32.58
C MET A 19 14.79 0.90 33.01
N GLN A 20 13.59 1.19 32.50
CA GLN A 20 12.33 0.69 33.08
C GLN A 20 11.34 0.13 32.06
N ALA A 21 11.74 -0.12 30.80
CA ALA A 21 10.84 -0.60 29.74
C ALA A 21 9.91 -1.77 30.17
N GLY A 22 10.44 -2.78 30.86
CA GLY A 22 9.64 -3.93 31.34
C GLY A 22 8.59 -3.58 32.43
N ASN A 23 8.75 -2.44 33.11
CA ASN A 23 7.86 -1.99 34.18
C ASN A 23 6.82 -0.96 33.71
N ILE A 24 6.91 -0.46 32.48
CA ILE A 24 5.94 0.49 31.91
C ILE A 24 4.69 -0.29 31.49
N ARG A 25 3.55 -0.03 32.16
CA ARG A 25 2.26 -0.66 31.84
C ARG A 25 1.31 0.26 31.07
N SER A 26 1.10 1.49 31.53
CA SER A 26 0.13 2.44 30.95
C SER A 26 0.75 3.71 30.35
N GLY A 27 2.08 3.84 30.39
CA GLY A 27 2.79 5.04 29.92
C GLY A 27 3.11 5.07 28.43
N TRP A 28 3.03 3.92 27.74
CA TRP A 28 3.52 3.79 26.36
C TRP A 28 2.86 4.74 25.36
N LYS A 29 1.53 4.90 25.40
CA LYS A 29 0.81 5.83 24.51
C LYS A 29 1.34 7.26 24.62
N ASN A 30 1.57 7.74 25.85
CA ASN A 30 2.09 9.09 26.10
C ASN A 30 3.54 9.24 25.62
N ILE A 31 4.37 8.21 25.81
CA ILE A 31 5.75 8.18 25.32
C ILE A 31 5.76 8.31 23.79
N PHE A 32 4.97 7.49 23.10
CA PHE A 32 4.87 7.55 21.63
C PHE A 32 4.23 8.84 21.13
N ALA A 33 3.29 9.46 21.86
CA ALA A 33 2.75 10.76 21.50
C ALA A 33 3.84 11.86 21.47
N VAL A 34 4.75 11.85 22.45
CA VAL A 34 5.90 12.79 22.49
C VAL A 34 6.91 12.47 21.39
N PHE A 35 7.22 11.20 21.16
CA PHE A 35 8.13 10.78 20.09
C PHE A 35 7.56 11.09 18.71
N TYR A 36 6.26 10.91 18.49
CA TYR A 36 5.57 11.27 17.25
C TYR A 36 5.74 12.76 16.92
N GLN A 37 5.53 13.65 17.90
CA GLN A 37 5.76 15.09 17.71
C GLN A 37 7.23 15.44 17.43
N SER A 38 8.14 14.62 17.93
CA SER A 38 9.59 14.79 17.76
C SER A 38 10.08 14.24 16.41
N ALA A 39 9.38 13.26 15.85
CA ALA A 39 9.69 12.62 14.57
C ALA A 39 9.56 13.59 13.39
N SER A 40 8.63 14.54 13.46
CA SER A 40 8.43 15.58 12.45
C SER A 40 9.29 16.84 12.68
N ASP A 41 10.25 16.82 13.62
CA ASP A 41 11.08 17.98 13.91
C ASP A 41 12.19 18.19 12.86
N THR A 42 12.75 19.40 12.81
CA THR A 42 13.87 19.73 11.91
C THR A 42 15.22 19.70 12.62
N ASN A 43 15.25 19.61 13.96
CA ASN A 43 16.49 19.50 14.72
C ASN A 43 17.01 18.06 14.67
N GLY A 44 18.07 17.85 13.88
CA GLY A 44 18.67 16.52 13.66
C GLY A 44 19.05 15.78 14.94
N ASN A 45 19.65 16.45 15.93
CA ASN A 45 20.04 15.81 17.20
C ASN A 45 18.84 15.23 17.95
N LEU A 46 17.71 15.94 17.89
CA LEU A 46 16.49 15.56 18.58
C LEU A 46 15.77 14.42 17.86
N VAL A 47 15.68 14.51 16.54
CA VAL A 47 15.13 13.45 15.68
C VAL A 47 15.96 12.17 15.84
N GLU A 48 17.28 12.27 15.79
CA GLU A 48 18.19 11.14 15.94
C GLU A 48 18.06 10.47 17.31
N LEU A 49 18.09 11.25 18.40
CA LEU A 49 17.91 10.70 19.76
C LEU A 49 16.57 9.98 19.91
N THR A 50 15.50 10.59 19.40
CA THR A 50 14.16 10.01 19.45
C THR A 50 14.10 8.73 18.61
N PHE A 51 14.65 8.75 17.41
CA PHE A 51 14.67 7.61 16.50
C PHE A 51 15.48 6.45 17.07
N GLN A 52 16.65 6.69 17.65
CA GLN A 52 17.46 5.68 18.33
C GLN A 52 16.68 5.02 19.49
N THR A 53 15.91 5.82 20.24
CA THR A 53 15.06 5.31 21.32
C THR A 53 13.93 4.44 20.78
N VAL A 54 13.23 4.88 19.72
CA VAL A 54 12.16 4.10 19.07
C VAL A 54 12.72 2.82 18.44
N ASN A 55 13.89 2.88 17.80
CA ASN A 55 14.60 1.72 17.30
C ASN A 55 14.89 0.72 18.43
N HIS A 56 15.38 1.18 19.58
CA HIS A 56 15.61 0.33 20.75
C HIS A 56 14.31 -0.33 21.24
N ILE A 57 13.19 0.41 21.30
CA ILE A 57 11.88 -0.12 21.68
C ILE A 57 11.44 -1.23 20.72
N VAL A 58 11.50 -0.97 19.41
CA VAL A 58 11.06 -1.92 18.39
C VAL A 58 11.96 -3.15 18.33
N THR A 59 13.27 -2.99 18.49
CA THR A 59 14.23 -4.11 18.35
C THR A 59 14.40 -4.93 19.63
N ASN A 60 14.30 -4.32 20.82
CA ASN A 60 14.56 -5.01 22.09
C ASN A 60 13.29 -5.14 22.93
N VAL A 61 12.56 -4.05 23.16
CA VAL A 61 11.40 -4.07 24.07
C VAL A 61 10.26 -4.89 23.49
N PHE A 62 9.90 -4.72 22.21
CA PHE A 62 8.87 -5.56 21.57
C PHE A 62 9.30 -7.02 21.45
N GLN A 63 10.61 -7.29 21.34
CA GLN A 63 11.11 -8.66 21.32
C GLN A 63 10.85 -9.37 22.65
N HIS A 64 11.16 -8.73 23.78
CA HIS A 64 11.11 -9.34 25.11
C HIS A 64 9.81 -9.10 25.89
N HIS A 65 9.15 -7.97 25.67
CA HIS A 65 8.02 -7.47 26.47
C HIS A 65 6.81 -7.05 25.63
N PHE A 66 6.58 -7.72 24.49
CA PHE A 66 5.47 -7.39 23.58
C PHE A 66 4.11 -7.22 24.29
N PRO A 67 3.66 -8.13 25.19
CA PRO A 67 2.34 -8.00 25.81
C PRO A 67 2.13 -6.71 26.60
N ALA A 68 3.20 -6.15 27.17
CA ALA A 68 3.15 -4.89 27.92
C ALA A 68 2.99 -3.66 27.02
N ALA A 69 3.25 -3.81 25.72
CA ALA A 69 3.22 -2.72 24.74
C ALA A 69 2.19 -2.89 23.62
N ILE A 70 1.39 -3.97 23.63
CA ILE A 70 0.34 -4.23 22.60
C ILE A 70 -0.58 -3.02 22.44
N ASP A 71 -0.98 -2.42 23.55
CA ASP A 71 -1.88 -1.26 23.59
C ASP A 71 -1.34 -0.01 22.89
N SER A 72 -0.02 0.06 22.67
CA SER A 72 0.67 1.18 22.03
C SER A 72 1.41 0.76 20.76
N PHE A 73 1.17 -0.47 20.28
CA PHE A 73 1.79 -0.96 19.06
C PHE A 73 1.40 -0.09 17.85
N GLN A 74 0.12 0.28 17.74
CA GLN A 74 -0.35 1.18 16.70
C GLN A 74 0.32 2.56 16.79
N ASP A 75 0.50 3.10 18.00
CA ASP A 75 1.19 4.38 18.21
C ASP A 75 2.67 4.30 17.78
N ALA A 76 3.32 3.16 18.03
CA ALA A 76 4.70 2.92 17.61
C ALA A 76 4.83 2.88 16.09
N VAL A 77 3.97 2.14 15.40
CA VAL A 77 3.95 2.06 13.93
C VAL A 77 3.66 3.43 13.32
N LYS A 78 2.71 4.18 13.89
CA LYS A 78 2.40 5.55 13.47
C LYS A 78 3.57 6.51 13.72
N CYS A 79 4.30 6.35 14.82
CA CYS A 79 5.53 7.11 15.09
C CYS A 79 6.62 6.82 14.04
N LEU A 80 6.82 5.56 13.67
CA LEU A 80 7.74 5.18 12.59
C LEU A 80 7.31 5.76 11.23
N SER A 81 6.01 5.76 10.94
CA SER A 81 5.45 6.38 9.74
C SER A 81 5.79 7.87 9.66
N GLU A 82 5.73 8.58 10.78
CA GLU A 82 6.09 9.99 10.83
C GLU A 82 7.59 10.23 10.60
N PHE A 83 8.46 9.37 11.14
CA PHE A 83 9.89 9.38 10.79
C PHE A 83 10.11 9.12 9.30
N ALA A 84 9.39 8.17 8.72
CA ALA A 84 9.43 7.86 7.29
C ALA A 84 8.94 9.03 6.40
N CYS A 85 8.03 9.85 6.92
CA CYS A 85 7.53 11.03 6.22
C CYS A 85 8.41 12.28 6.42
N ASN A 86 9.43 12.24 7.27
CA ASN A 86 10.29 13.39 7.51
C ASN A 86 11.32 13.57 6.38
N SER A 87 10.96 14.40 5.41
CA SER A 87 11.77 14.66 4.21
C SER A 87 13.15 15.29 4.48
N ALA A 88 13.42 15.77 5.69
CA ALA A 88 14.73 16.31 6.07
C ALA A 88 15.76 15.20 6.36
N PHE A 89 15.32 13.97 6.66
CA PHE A 89 16.19 12.86 7.05
C PHE A 89 15.86 11.57 6.26
N PRO A 90 16.29 11.46 4.98
CA PRO A 90 15.98 10.30 4.13
C PRO A 90 16.54 8.97 4.67
N ASP A 91 17.73 8.97 5.29
CA ASP A 91 18.32 7.75 5.88
C ASP A 91 17.47 7.24 7.04
N THR A 92 17.04 8.14 7.93
CA THR A 92 16.08 7.83 9.00
C THR A 92 14.76 7.32 8.42
N SER A 93 14.32 7.86 7.28
CA SER A 93 13.08 7.44 6.64
C SER A 93 13.15 5.99 6.15
N MET A 94 14.26 5.60 5.49
CA MET A 94 14.48 4.23 5.05
C MET A 94 14.55 3.25 6.22
N GLU A 95 15.22 3.66 7.30
CA GLU A 95 15.38 2.82 8.48
C GLU A 95 14.08 2.68 9.28
N ALA A 96 13.24 3.72 9.31
CA ALA A 96 11.89 3.66 9.85
C ALA A 96 11.02 2.65 9.09
N ILE A 97 11.08 2.63 7.75
CA ILE A 97 10.38 1.64 6.93
C ILE A 97 10.89 0.22 7.24
N ARG A 98 12.21 0.04 7.44
CA ARG A 98 12.78 -1.25 7.87
C ARG A 98 12.21 -1.69 9.22
N LEU A 99 12.06 -0.77 10.18
CA LEU A 99 11.45 -1.06 11.48
C LEU A 99 9.95 -1.40 11.38
N ILE A 100 9.20 -0.75 10.47
CA ILE A 100 7.80 -1.11 10.19
C ILE A 100 7.71 -2.56 9.66
N ARG A 101 8.64 -2.95 8.76
CA ARG A 101 8.74 -4.36 8.32
C ARG A 101 9.04 -5.30 9.49
N TYR A 102 9.86 -4.87 10.44
CA TYR A 102 10.16 -5.67 11.64
C TYR A 102 8.94 -5.81 12.55
N CYS A 103 8.08 -4.78 12.63
CA CYS A 103 6.81 -4.86 13.36
C CYS A 103 5.89 -5.98 12.80
N ALA A 104 5.89 -6.22 11.49
CA ALA A 104 5.13 -7.32 10.88
C ALA A 104 5.57 -8.69 11.38
N LYS A 105 6.88 -8.86 11.65
CA LYS A 105 7.41 -10.10 12.24
C LYS A 105 6.80 -10.37 13.61
N TYR A 106 6.60 -9.36 14.46
CA TYR A 106 5.97 -9.57 15.76
C TYR A 106 4.51 -9.98 15.68
N VAL A 107 3.77 -9.43 14.72
CA VAL A 107 2.37 -9.82 14.48
C VAL A 107 2.30 -11.28 14.06
N SER A 108 3.19 -11.71 13.17
CA SER A 108 3.29 -13.10 12.71
C SER A 108 3.79 -14.07 13.79
N ASP A 109 4.79 -13.68 14.58
CA ASP A 109 5.42 -14.56 15.58
C ASP A 109 4.56 -14.68 16.86
N LYS A 110 3.71 -13.68 17.16
CA LYS A 110 2.93 -13.60 18.42
C LYS A 110 1.43 -13.28 18.19
N PRO A 111 0.71 -14.00 17.30
CA PRO A 111 -0.70 -13.71 17.02
C PRO A 111 -1.62 -13.99 18.21
N GLN A 112 -1.27 -14.99 19.05
CA GLN A 112 -2.02 -15.32 20.26
C GLN A 112 -2.03 -14.17 21.27
N ALA A 113 -0.89 -13.50 21.47
CA ALA A 113 -0.80 -12.35 22.37
C ALA A 113 -1.76 -11.22 21.94
N LEU A 114 -1.88 -10.96 20.63
CA LEU A 114 -2.81 -9.95 20.10
C LEU A 114 -4.29 -10.36 20.24
N ARG A 115 -4.57 -11.66 20.06
CA ARG A 115 -5.92 -12.24 20.16
C ARG A 115 -6.44 -12.25 21.59
N GLU A 116 -5.61 -12.69 22.53
CA GLU A 116 -5.97 -12.86 23.94
C GLU A 116 -5.98 -11.55 24.72
N TYR A 117 -5.24 -10.54 24.23
CA TYR A 117 -5.22 -9.23 24.88
C TYR A 117 -6.63 -8.65 24.96
N THR A 118 -7.10 -8.41 26.17
CA THR A 118 -8.36 -7.72 26.46
C THR A 118 -8.04 -6.32 26.96
N SER A 119 -8.36 -5.32 26.15
CA SER A 119 -8.45 -3.94 26.63
C SER A 119 -9.92 -3.63 26.86
N ASP A 120 -10.21 -2.77 27.83
CA ASP A 120 -11.59 -2.41 28.21
C ASP A 120 -12.38 -1.68 27.09
N ASP A 121 -11.70 -1.27 26.01
CA ASP A 121 -12.22 -0.33 25.00
C ASP A 121 -12.80 -0.96 23.72
N MET A 122 -12.79 -2.29 23.50
CA MET A 122 -13.15 -2.84 22.18
C MET A 122 -14.15 -4.01 22.19
N ASN A 123 -15.33 -3.76 21.62
CA ASN A 123 -16.30 -4.77 21.17
C ASN A 123 -15.87 -5.48 19.86
N VAL A 124 -14.58 -5.79 19.70
CA VAL A 124 -14.06 -6.48 18.51
C VAL A 124 -13.95 -7.98 18.77
N ALA A 125 -14.50 -8.77 17.85
CA ALA A 125 -14.45 -10.22 17.91
C ALA A 125 -12.99 -10.70 18.03
N PRO A 126 -12.70 -11.72 18.86
CA PRO A 126 -11.33 -12.21 19.04
C PRO A 126 -10.61 -12.55 17.74
N ALA A 127 -11.32 -13.04 16.72
CA ALA A 127 -10.77 -13.32 15.39
C ALA A 127 -10.12 -12.09 14.75
N ASP A 128 -10.80 -10.93 14.75
CA ASP A 128 -10.36 -9.71 14.09
C ASP A 128 -9.32 -8.90 14.87
N ARG A 129 -9.04 -9.25 16.14
CA ARG A 129 -8.08 -8.50 16.97
C ARG A 129 -6.68 -8.50 16.37
N VAL A 130 -6.26 -9.61 15.75
CA VAL A 130 -4.94 -9.72 15.10
C VAL A 130 -4.85 -8.76 13.90
N TRP A 131 -5.94 -8.63 13.15
CA TRP A 131 -6.05 -7.67 12.06
C TRP A 131 -6.02 -6.23 12.58
N VAL A 132 -6.97 -5.86 13.44
CA VAL A 132 -7.18 -4.47 13.89
C VAL A 132 -5.98 -3.95 14.70
N ARG A 133 -5.35 -4.78 15.54
CA ARG A 133 -4.23 -4.36 16.39
C ARG A 133 -2.85 -4.64 15.81
N GLY A 134 -2.74 -5.54 14.83
CA GLY A 134 -1.47 -5.99 14.28
C GLY A 134 -1.30 -5.56 12.83
N TRP A 135 -1.95 -6.29 11.93
CA TRP A 135 -1.74 -6.15 10.48
C TRP A 135 -2.23 -4.81 9.92
N PHE A 136 -3.43 -4.37 10.31
CA PHE A 136 -4.04 -3.15 9.79
C PHE A 136 -3.22 -1.90 10.08
N PRO A 137 -2.74 -1.63 11.32
CA PRO A 137 -1.86 -0.49 11.59
C PRO A 137 -0.61 -0.44 10.70
N ILE A 138 0.03 -1.59 10.46
CA ILE A 138 1.24 -1.68 9.62
C ILE A 138 0.92 -1.32 8.18
N LEU A 139 -0.09 -1.96 7.60
CA LEU A 139 -0.44 -1.82 6.19
C LEU A 139 -1.03 -0.43 5.90
N PHE A 140 -1.82 0.09 6.84
CA PHE A 140 -2.36 1.44 6.76
C PHE A 140 -1.25 2.49 6.79
N GLU A 141 -0.31 2.39 7.72
CA GLU A 141 0.79 3.36 7.80
C GLU A 141 1.76 3.26 6.62
N LEU A 142 2.01 2.06 6.08
CA LEU A 142 2.74 1.93 4.81
C LEU A 142 2.00 2.62 3.66
N SER A 143 0.68 2.50 3.59
CA SER A 143 -0.15 3.27 2.65
C SER A 143 0.00 4.78 2.87
N CYS A 144 0.02 5.26 4.11
CA CYS A 144 0.29 6.68 4.40
C CYS A 144 1.65 7.13 3.82
N ILE A 145 2.71 6.33 4.03
CA ILE A 145 4.06 6.62 3.49
C ILE A 145 4.03 6.66 1.96
N ILE A 146 3.37 5.69 1.31
CA ILE A 146 3.25 5.65 -0.16
C ILE A 146 2.61 6.94 -0.69
N ASN A 147 1.58 7.45 0.00
CA ASN A 147 0.81 8.62 -0.45
C ASN A 147 1.44 9.97 -0.07
N ARG A 148 2.30 10.03 0.96
CA ARG A 148 2.83 11.30 1.52
C ARG A 148 4.28 11.59 1.14
N CYS A 149 5.07 10.57 0.80
CA CYS A 149 6.52 10.70 0.68
C CYS A 149 7.01 10.89 -0.76
N LYS A 150 8.28 11.30 -0.88
CA LYS A 150 9.00 11.40 -2.15
C LYS A 150 9.23 10.03 -2.80
N LEU A 151 9.59 10.04 -4.08
CA LEU A 151 9.72 8.87 -4.95
C LEU A 151 10.50 7.69 -4.34
N ASP A 152 11.67 7.95 -3.77
CA ASP A 152 12.54 6.96 -3.15
C ASP A 152 11.88 6.27 -1.93
N VAL A 153 11.35 7.07 -1.01
CA VAL A 153 10.72 6.58 0.22
C VAL A 153 9.38 5.90 -0.09
N ARG A 154 8.56 6.47 -0.99
CA ARG A 154 7.25 5.90 -1.36
C ARG A 154 7.40 4.55 -2.08
N THR A 155 8.37 4.43 -2.99
CA THR A 155 8.62 3.15 -3.68
C THR A 155 9.16 2.10 -2.72
N ARG A 156 10.00 2.48 -1.75
CA ARG A 156 10.44 1.56 -0.70
C ARG A 156 9.29 1.11 0.21
N GLY A 157 8.41 2.02 0.62
CA GLY A 157 7.22 1.70 1.39
C GLY A 157 6.29 0.73 0.64
N LEU A 158 6.10 0.96 -0.66
CA LEU A 158 5.36 0.06 -1.55
C LEU A 158 5.97 -1.35 -1.59
N THR A 159 7.29 -1.45 -1.83
CA THR A 159 7.99 -2.74 -1.82
C THR A 159 7.79 -3.47 -0.50
N VAL A 160 7.97 -2.79 0.63
CA VAL A 160 7.79 -3.42 1.95
C VAL A 160 6.36 -3.88 2.20
N MET A 161 5.35 -3.11 1.78
CA MET A 161 3.95 -3.50 1.90
C MET A 161 3.67 -4.81 1.16
N PHE A 162 4.10 -4.92 -0.10
CA PHE A 162 3.90 -6.14 -0.89
C PHE A 162 4.81 -7.30 -0.45
N GLU A 163 6.01 -7.04 0.06
CA GLU A 163 6.85 -8.07 0.70
C GLU A 163 6.15 -8.69 1.92
N ILE A 164 5.50 -7.87 2.75
CA ILE A 164 4.70 -8.33 3.90
C ILE A 164 3.54 -9.20 3.41
N MET A 165 2.80 -8.76 2.39
CA MET A 165 1.70 -9.52 1.79
C MET A 165 2.18 -10.87 1.25
N LYS A 166 3.28 -10.90 0.50
CA LYS A 166 3.86 -12.14 -0.06
C LYS A 166 4.38 -13.08 1.03
N SER A 167 4.95 -12.55 2.10
CA SER A 167 5.55 -13.35 3.18
C SER A 167 4.51 -13.92 4.15
N TYR A 168 3.51 -13.11 4.51
CA TYR A 168 2.58 -13.43 5.61
C TYR A 168 1.12 -13.61 5.16
N GLY A 169 0.81 -13.42 3.88
CA GLY A 169 -0.57 -13.51 3.36
C GLY A 169 -1.25 -14.86 3.58
N HIS A 170 -0.48 -15.93 3.77
CA HIS A 170 -1.00 -17.26 4.15
C HIS A 170 -1.68 -17.27 5.52
N THR A 171 -1.45 -16.26 6.36
CA THR A 171 -2.08 -16.09 7.68
C THR A 171 -3.33 -15.21 7.63
N PHE A 172 -3.67 -14.63 6.48
CA PHE A 172 -4.76 -13.66 6.36
C PHE A 172 -6.08 -14.36 6.09
N GLU A 173 -7.14 -13.86 6.72
CA GLU A 173 -8.51 -14.28 6.45
C GLU A 173 -9.08 -13.58 5.20
N ASN A 174 -10.08 -14.18 4.55
CA ASN A 174 -10.68 -13.63 3.33
C ASN A 174 -11.19 -12.19 3.49
N GLN A 175 -11.79 -11.87 4.64
CA GLN A 175 -12.25 -10.50 4.92
C GLN A 175 -11.09 -9.50 5.01
N TRP A 176 -9.96 -9.91 5.59
CA TRP A 176 -8.79 -9.04 5.73
C TRP A 176 -8.16 -8.73 4.39
N TRP A 177 -8.18 -9.69 3.45
CA TRP A 177 -7.77 -9.43 2.07
C TRP A 177 -8.62 -8.35 1.41
N HIS A 178 -9.95 -8.41 1.57
CA HIS A 178 -10.84 -7.39 1.03
C HIS A 178 -10.56 -5.99 1.62
N ASP A 179 -10.38 -5.91 2.94
CA ASP A 179 -10.05 -4.64 3.62
C ASP A 179 -8.68 -4.11 3.18
N LEU A 180 -7.70 -4.99 3.01
CA LEU A 180 -6.37 -4.63 2.53
C LEU A 180 -6.40 -4.08 1.11
N PHE A 181 -7.04 -4.79 0.19
CA PHE A 181 -7.07 -4.37 -1.21
C PHE A 181 -7.88 -3.09 -1.43
N ARG A 182 -8.87 -2.80 -0.57
CA ARG A 182 -9.49 -1.47 -0.51
C ARG A 182 -8.50 -0.35 -0.20
N ILE A 183 -7.47 -0.61 0.61
CA ILE A 183 -6.38 0.35 0.86
C ILE A 183 -5.44 0.40 -0.34
N VAL A 184 -5.05 -0.76 -0.89
CA VAL A 184 -4.11 -0.86 -2.01
C VAL A 184 -4.66 -0.19 -3.28
N PHE A 185 -5.93 -0.40 -3.64
CA PHE A 185 -6.53 0.21 -4.83
C PHE A 185 -6.63 1.74 -4.73
N ARG A 186 -6.60 2.31 -3.51
CA ARG A 186 -6.53 3.78 -3.34
C ARG A 186 -5.25 4.40 -3.87
N ILE A 187 -4.22 3.61 -4.19
CA ILE A 187 -3.00 4.08 -4.88
C ILE A 187 -3.31 4.58 -6.30
N PHE A 188 -4.38 4.07 -6.92
CA PHE A 188 -4.82 4.42 -8.27
C PHE A 188 -5.94 5.48 -8.29
N ASP A 189 -6.35 5.98 -7.11
CA ASP A 189 -7.44 6.95 -7.01
C ASP A 189 -7.04 8.29 -7.63
N ASN A 190 -7.61 8.56 -8.81
CA ASN A 190 -7.37 9.77 -9.60
C ASN A 190 -7.64 11.07 -8.85
N MET A 191 -8.55 11.06 -7.86
CA MET A 191 -8.88 12.25 -7.08
C MET A 191 -7.77 12.67 -6.10
N LYS A 192 -6.77 11.80 -5.91
CA LYS A 192 -5.57 12.07 -5.09
C LYS A 192 -4.34 12.40 -5.90
N LEU A 193 -4.43 12.32 -7.23
CA LEU A 193 -3.28 12.63 -8.07
C LEU A 193 -2.97 14.13 -7.96
N PRO A 194 -1.69 14.51 -7.90
CA PRO A 194 -1.30 15.90 -7.85
C PRO A 194 -1.93 16.69 -9.00
N GLU A 195 -2.38 17.92 -8.72
CA GLU A 195 -2.95 18.82 -9.74
C GLU A 195 -1.93 19.14 -10.84
N GLN A 196 -0.63 19.04 -10.52
CA GLN A 196 0.46 19.23 -11.46
C GLN A 196 0.64 18.01 -12.36
N GLN A 197 0.54 18.23 -13.68
CA GLN A 197 0.63 17.18 -14.70
C GLN A 197 1.94 16.37 -14.64
N ILE A 198 3.06 17.00 -14.25
CA ILE A 198 4.37 16.34 -14.15
C ILE A 198 4.38 15.33 -13.00
N GLU A 199 3.96 15.76 -11.81
CA GLU A 199 3.91 14.89 -10.63
C GLU A 199 2.90 13.75 -10.83
N LYS A 200 1.77 14.04 -11.49
CA LYS A 200 0.81 13.03 -11.93
C LYS A 200 1.44 12.01 -12.87
N SER A 201 2.19 12.45 -13.87
CA SER A 201 2.88 11.54 -14.80
C SER A 201 3.92 10.68 -14.08
N GLU A 202 4.71 11.28 -13.17
CA GLU A 202 5.70 10.56 -12.37
C GLU A 202 5.03 9.47 -11.50
N TRP A 203 3.95 9.82 -10.82
CA TRP A 203 3.18 8.88 -10.00
C TRP A 203 2.67 7.69 -10.81
N MET A 204 2.10 7.94 -11.99
CA MET A 204 1.57 6.90 -12.88
C MET A 204 2.67 5.96 -13.37
N THR A 205 3.79 6.52 -13.84
CA THR A 205 4.92 5.77 -14.40
C THR A 205 5.69 4.97 -13.34
N THR A 206 5.73 5.44 -12.09
CA THR A 206 6.55 4.82 -11.04
C THR A 206 5.71 4.05 -10.03
N THR A 207 4.82 4.73 -9.31
CA THR A 207 4.08 4.15 -8.18
C THR A 207 2.92 3.28 -8.63
N CYS A 208 2.04 3.76 -9.53
CA CYS A 208 0.97 2.94 -10.07
C CYS A 208 1.51 1.74 -10.84
N ASN A 209 2.54 1.94 -11.66
CA ASN A 209 3.18 0.88 -12.42
C ASN A 209 3.73 -0.24 -11.50
N HIS A 210 4.50 0.11 -10.48
CA HIS A 210 5.02 -0.86 -9.51
C HIS A 210 3.88 -1.55 -8.74
N ALA A 211 2.87 -0.79 -8.29
CA ALA A 211 1.74 -1.35 -7.56
C ALA A 211 0.96 -2.36 -8.41
N LEU A 212 0.77 -2.09 -9.70
CA LEU A 212 0.01 -2.94 -10.61
C LEU A 212 0.65 -4.33 -10.76
N TYR A 213 1.96 -4.38 -11.01
CA TYR A 213 2.70 -5.64 -11.06
C TYR A 213 2.65 -6.37 -9.72
N ALA A 214 2.87 -5.65 -8.62
CA ALA A 214 2.88 -6.25 -7.29
C ALA A 214 1.50 -6.80 -6.87
N ILE A 215 0.40 -6.16 -7.29
CA ILE A 215 -0.97 -6.67 -7.13
C ILE A 215 -1.13 -7.99 -7.88
N CYS A 216 -0.72 -8.04 -9.16
CA CYS A 216 -0.86 -9.24 -9.98
C CYS A 216 0.00 -10.40 -9.46
N ASP A 217 1.20 -10.10 -8.94
CA ASP A 217 2.06 -11.07 -8.26
C ASP A 217 1.37 -11.69 -7.04
N VAL A 218 0.87 -10.85 -6.13
CA VAL A 218 0.17 -11.32 -4.91
C VAL A 218 -1.08 -12.10 -5.29
N PHE A 219 -1.85 -11.61 -6.26
CA PHE A 219 -3.04 -12.30 -6.74
C PHE A 219 -2.71 -13.70 -7.27
N THR A 220 -1.66 -13.80 -8.09
CA THR A 220 -1.19 -15.08 -8.63
C THR A 220 -0.71 -16.02 -7.51
N GLN A 221 0.04 -15.50 -6.54
CA GLN A 221 0.55 -16.29 -5.43
C GLN A 221 -0.57 -16.84 -4.53
N PHE A 222 -1.62 -16.05 -4.28
CA PHE A 222 -2.75 -16.41 -3.41
C PHE A 222 -4.06 -16.58 -4.17
N TYR A 223 -3.99 -17.06 -5.42
CA TYR A 223 -5.14 -17.13 -6.33
C TYR A 223 -6.37 -17.80 -5.69
N GLU A 224 -6.19 -18.94 -5.01
CA GLU A 224 -7.30 -19.67 -4.36
C GLU A 224 -8.05 -18.83 -3.32
N ALA A 225 -7.34 -18.02 -2.55
CA ALA A 225 -7.95 -17.15 -1.54
C ALA A 225 -8.55 -15.88 -2.15
N LEU A 226 -7.95 -15.36 -3.22
CA LEU A 226 -8.27 -14.04 -3.77
C LEU A 226 -9.23 -14.07 -4.95
N ASN A 227 -9.33 -15.18 -5.70
CA ASN A 227 -10.19 -15.28 -6.87
C ASN A 227 -11.65 -14.94 -6.54
N GLY A 228 -12.21 -15.56 -5.50
CA GLY A 228 -13.60 -15.31 -5.09
C GLY A 228 -13.86 -13.94 -4.48
N VAL A 229 -12.80 -13.19 -4.12
CA VAL A 229 -12.91 -11.93 -3.37
C VAL A 229 -12.57 -10.72 -4.24
N LEU A 230 -11.60 -10.84 -5.15
CA LEU A 230 -10.95 -9.68 -5.82
C LEU A 230 -10.86 -9.77 -7.34
N LEU A 231 -11.22 -10.90 -7.96
CA LEU A 231 -11.03 -11.08 -9.41
C LEU A 231 -11.66 -9.93 -10.22
N SER A 232 -12.90 -9.57 -9.91
CA SER A 232 -13.61 -8.47 -10.57
C SER A 232 -12.91 -7.12 -10.36
N ASP A 233 -12.40 -6.85 -9.17
CA ASP A 233 -11.70 -5.60 -8.86
C ASP A 233 -10.38 -5.51 -9.63
N ILE A 234 -9.66 -6.63 -9.77
CA ILE A 234 -8.41 -6.69 -10.54
C ILE A 234 -8.66 -6.46 -12.02
N PHE A 235 -9.68 -7.09 -12.61
CA PHE A 235 -10.04 -6.82 -14.00
C PHE A 235 -10.47 -5.36 -14.22
N THR A 236 -11.25 -4.80 -13.29
CA THR A 236 -11.63 -3.38 -13.34
C THR A 236 -10.38 -2.49 -13.29
N GLN A 237 -9.42 -2.79 -12.41
CA GLN A 237 -8.20 -2.03 -12.27
C GLN A 237 -7.28 -2.15 -13.50
N LEU A 238 -7.13 -3.35 -14.07
CA LEU A 238 -6.35 -3.59 -15.30
C LEU A 238 -6.94 -2.84 -16.49
N HIS A 239 -8.26 -2.96 -16.68
CA HIS A 239 -8.96 -2.23 -17.73
C HIS A 239 -8.84 -0.71 -17.54
N TRP A 240 -8.91 -0.20 -16.31
CA TRP A 240 -8.64 1.20 -16.03
C TRP A 240 -7.20 1.60 -16.41
N CYS A 241 -6.19 0.79 -16.07
CA CYS A 241 -4.79 1.07 -16.38
C CYS A 241 -4.54 1.14 -17.89
N VAL A 242 -5.12 0.22 -18.66
CA VAL A 242 -4.98 0.17 -20.13
C VAL A 242 -5.63 1.37 -20.82
N LYS A 243 -6.65 1.96 -20.21
CA LYS A 243 -7.33 3.16 -20.72
C LYS A 243 -6.62 4.49 -20.45
N GLN A 244 -5.52 4.48 -19.69
CA GLN A 244 -4.84 5.73 -19.36
C GLN A 244 -4.04 6.26 -20.55
N ASP A 245 -3.98 7.59 -20.69
CA ASP A 245 -3.16 8.25 -21.72
C ASP A 245 -1.64 8.02 -21.51
N ASN A 246 -1.24 7.60 -20.31
CA ASN A 246 0.14 7.24 -20.01
C ASN A 246 0.48 5.89 -20.68
N GLU A 247 1.20 5.94 -21.80
CA GLU A 247 1.57 4.77 -22.61
C GLU A 247 2.24 3.67 -21.78
N GLN A 248 3.13 4.03 -20.85
CA GLN A 248 3.84 3.06 -20.03
C GLN A 248 2.89 2.31 -19.10
N LEU A 249 1.99 3.01 -18.42
CA LEU A 249 1.00 2.39 -17.55
C LEU A 249 0.02 1.52 -18.35
N ALA A 250 -0.39 1.97 -19.54
CA ALA A 250 -1.27 1.20 -20.41
C ALA A 250 -0.62 -0.11 -20.89
N ARG A 251 0.66 -0.03 -21.30
CA ARG A 251 1.48 -1.21 -21.64
C ARG A 251 1.62 -2.15 -20.44
N SER A 252 1.91 -1.61 -19.26
CA SER A 252 2.01 -2.42 -18.04
C SER A 252 0.70 -3.11 -17.68
N GLY A 253 -0.44 -2.46 -17.87
CA GLY A 253 -1.77 -3.08 -17.69
C GLY A 253 -1.99 -4.26 -18.63
N THR A 254 -1.62 -4.11 -19.90
CA THR A 254 -1.72 -5.20 -20.89
C THR A 254 -0.82 -6.37 -20.51
N ASN A 255 0.45 -6.10 -20.18
CA ASN A 255 1.41 -7.13 -19.78
C ASN A 255 0.99 -7.84 -18.48
N CYS A 256 0.41 -7.11 -17.52
CA CYS A 256 -0.09 -7.68 -16.28
C CYS A 256 -1.28 -8.61 -16.53
N LEU A 257 -2.21 -8.23 -17.42
CA LEU A 257 -3.33 -9.09 -17.80
C LEU A 257 -2.83 -10.36 -18.50
N GLU A 258 -1.90 -10.23 -19.44
CA GLU A 258 -1.27 -11.38 -20.12
C GLU A 258 -0.62 -12.33 -19.11
N ASN A 259 0.23 -11.82 -18.22
CA ASN A 259 0.91 -12.63 -17.20
C ASN A 259 -0.08 -13.29 -16.24
N LEU A 260 -1.13 -12.58 -15.83
CA LEU A 260 -2.16 -13.12 -14.94
C LEU A 260 -2.84 -14.33 -15.58
N VAL A 261 -3.15 -14.26 -16.88
CA VAL A 261 -3.77 -15.35 -17.64
C VAL A 261 -2.79 -16.50 -17.86
N ILE A 262 -1.53 -16.22 -18.23
CA ILE A 262 -0.51 -17.27 -18.44
C ILE A 262 -0.25 -18.04 -17.14
N LEU A 263 -0.14 -17.35 -16.01
CA LEU A 263 0.27 -17.97 -14.74
C LEU A 263 -0.88 -18.67 -14.00
N ASN A 264 -2.14 -18.28 -14.24
CA ASN A 264 -3.28 -18.80 -13.50
C ASN A 264 -4.33 -19.50 -14.39
N GLY A 265 -4.20 -19.45 -15.72
CA GLY A 265 -5.22 -19.94 -16.66
C GLY A 265 -5.60 -21.41 -16.49
N GLU A 266 -4.67 -22.26 -16.02
CA GLU A 266 -4.95 -23.66 -15.70
C GLU A 266 -5.89 -23.83 -14.50
N LYS A 267 -5.96 -22.83 -13.61
CA LYS A 267 -6.81 -22.80 -12.41
C LYS A 267 -8.14 -22.06 -12.64
N PHE A 268 -8.34 -21.51 -13.84
CA PHE A 268 -9.55 -20.74 -14.14
C PHE A 268 -10.73 -21.69 -14.34
N SER A 269 -11.83 -21.40 -13.67
CA SER A 269 -13.11 -22.03 -13.99
C SER A 269 -13.65 -21.48 -15.32
N PRO A 270 -14.63 -22.15 -15.96
CA PRO A 270 -15.29 -21.61 -17.15
C PRO A 270 -15.82 -20.17 -16.94
N GLU A 271 -16.38 -19.89 -15.75
CA GLU A 271 -16.90 -18.56 -15.40
C GLU A 271 -15.78 -17.51 -15.31
N VAL A 272 -14.61 -17.87 -14.78
CA VAL A 272 -13.44 -16.99 -14.72
C VAL A 272 -12.89 -16.73 -16.13
N TRP A 273 -12.88 -17.75 -16.99
CA TRP A 273 -12.52 -17.59 -18.40
C TRP A 273 -13.47 -16.66 -19.15
N ASP A 274 -14.78 -16.78 -18.93
CA ASP A 274 -15.78 -15.88 -19.55
C ASP A 274 -15.58 -14.42 -19.12
N GLN A 275 -15.31 -14.18 -17.83
CA GLN A 275 -14.98 -12.84 -17.32
C GLN A 275 -13.68 -12.30 -17.92
N THR A 276 -12.65 -13.16 -18.04
CA THR A 276 -11.37 -12.81 -18.64
C THR A 276 -11.53 -12.40 -20.10
N CYS A 277 -12.22 -13.22 -20.90
CA CYS A 277 -12.51 -12.95 -22.31
C CYS A 277 -13.33 -11.66 -22.48
N SER A 278 -14.31 -11.43 -21.61
CA SER A 278 -15.12 -10.20 -21.61
C SER A 278 -14.26 -8.97 -21.33
N CYS A 279 -13.39 -9.04 -20.32
CA CYS A 279 -12.44 -7.97 -19.99
C CYS A 279 -11.50 -7.65 -21.17
N MET A 280 -10.93 -8.68 -21.82
CA MET A 280 -10.08 -8.51 -23.01
C MET A 280 -10.84 -7.86 -24.17
N LEU A 281 -12.07 -8.29 -24.41
CA LEU A 281 -12.91 -7.73 -25.47
C LEU A 281 -13.23 -6.25 -25.21
N ASP A 282 -13.52 -5.89 -23.95
CA ASP A 282 -13.80 -4.51 -23.55
C ASP A 282 -12.56 -3.61 -23.66
N ILE A 283 -11.39 -4.11 -23.24
CA ILE A 283 -10.10 -3.44 -23.44
C ILE A 283 -9.87 -3.19 -24.93
N PHE A 284 -10.05 -4.21 -25.77
CA PHE A 284 -9.86 -4.09 -27.22
C PHE A 284 -10.81 -3.03 -27.80
N ARG A 285 -12.11 -3.14 -27.55
CA ARG A 285 -13.13 -2.20 -28.07
C ARG A 285 -12.85 -0.75 -27.70
N THR A 286 -12.31 -0.52 -26.51
CA THR A 286 -12.11 0.83 -25.97
C THR A 286 -10.77 1.45 -26.34
N THR A 287 -9.81 0.65 -26.81
CA THR A 287 -8.49 1.11 -27.25
C THR A 287 -8.32 1.11 -28.78
N ILE A 288 -9.31 0.62 -29.53
CA ILE A 288 -9.31 0.73 -31.00
C ILE A 288 -9.14 2.20 -31.42
N PRO A 289 -8.14 2.54 -32.24
CA PRO A 289 -7.91 3.90 -32.69
C PRO A 289 -8.86 4.25 -33.84
N SER A 290 -10.16 4.30 -33.53
CA SER A 290 -11.24 4.53 -34.51
C SER A 290 -10.99 5.75 -35.38
N VAL A 291 -10.48 6.84 -34.79
CA VAL A 291 -10.15 8.09 -35.50
C VAL A 291 -9.04 7.89 -36.53
N LEU A 292 -8.01 7.10 -36.24
CA LEU A 292 -6.94 6.77 -37.20
C LEU A 292 -7.46 5.84 -38.30
N LEU A 293 -8.35 4.90 -37.94
CA LEU A 293 -8.97 3.98 -38.91
C LEU A 293 -9.94 4.70 -39.86
N THR A 294 -10.56 5.79 -39.42
CA THR A 294 -11.45 6.64 -40.25
C THR A 294 -10.76 7.89 -40.78
N TRP A 295 -9.45 8.05 -40.55
CA TRP A 295 -8.72 9.25 -40.96
C TRP A 295 -8.66 9.35 -42.48
N ARG A 296 -8.99 10.53 -43.01
CA ARG A 296 -8.83 10.87 -44.43
C ARG A 296 -7.97 12.12 -44.54
N PRO A 297 -7.09 12.23 -45.55
CA PRO A 297 -6.30 13.44 -45.78
C PRO A 297 -7.21 14.65 -46.00
N SER A 298 -6.93 15.75 -45.31
CA SER A 298 -7.62 17.02 -45.52
C SER A 298 -7.37 17.52 -46.94
N GLY A 299 -8.37 17.40 -47.82
CA GLY A 299 -8.27 17.82 -49.23
C GLY A 299 -8.98 16.91 -50.24
N ILE A 300 -9.52 15.77 -49.82
CA ILE A 300 -10.43 14.97 -50.64
C ILE A 300 -11.86 15.34 -50.19
N GLU A 301 -12.40 16.41 -50.78
CA GLU A 301 -13.84 16.66 -50.74
C GLU A 301 -14.55 15.42 -51.33
N ASP A 302 -15.61 14.95 -50.66
CA ASP A 302 -16.40 13.81 -51.10
C ASP A 302 -16.87 14.04 -52.55
N ASP A 303 -16.29 13.30 -53.49
CA ASP A 303 -16.89 13.16 -54.81
C ASP A 303 -18.17 12.33 -54.64
N ALA A 304 -19.31 13.04 -54.63
CA ALA A 304 -20.64 12.52 -54.30
C ALA A 304 -21.22 11.57 -55.37
N SER A 305 -20.40 10.71 -55.98
CA SER A 305 -20.76 9.87 -57.11
C SER A 305 -20.75 8.36 -56.82
N GLU A 306 -20.20 7.89 -55.69
CA GLU A 306 -20.10 6.44 -55.39
C GLU A 306 -21.18 5.85 -54.46
N LYS A 307 -22.27 6.57 -54.18
CA LYS A 307 -23.39 6.06 -53.34
C LYS A 307 -24.39 5.14 -54.06
N ARG A 308 -24.08 4.58 -55.24
CA ARG A 308 -25.08 3.85 -56.05
C ARG A 308 -24.95 2.34 -56.22
N TYR A 309 -23.94 1.66 -55.64
CA TYR A 309 -23.73 0.23 -55.97
C TYR A 309 -23.76 -0.81 -54.83
N VAL A 310 -24.08 -0.46 -53.58
CA VAL A 310 -24.09 -1.48 -52.49
C VAL A 310 -25.42 -1.59 -51.74
N SER A 311 -26.54 -1.08 -52.28
CA SER A 311 -27.88 -1.39 -51.74
C SER A 311 -28.55 -2.62 -52.39
N ALA A 312 -27.78 -3.49 -53.05
CA ALA A 312 -28.30 -4.68 -53.71
C ALA A 312 -27.42 -5.91 -53.46
N ALA A 313 -27.33 -6.33 -52.20
CA ALA A 313 -27.19 -7.74 -51.85
C ALA A 313 -27.70 -7.91 -50.42
N VAL A 314 -28.82 -8.64 -50.34
CA VAL A 314 -29.41 -9.24 -49.15
C VAL A 314 -28.40 -10.16 -48.46
#